data_AF-A0A7W9G0L8-F1
#
_entry.id   AF-A0A7W9G0L8-F1
#
_cell.length_a   1.000
_cell.length_b   1.000
_cell.length_c   1.000
_cell.angle_alpha   90.00
_cell.angle_beta   90.00
_cell.angle_gamma   90.00
#
_symmetry.space_group_name_H-M   'P 1'
#
loop_
_entity.id
_entity.type
_entity.pdbx_description
1 polymer ?
#
loop_
_entity_poly.entity_id
_entity_poly.type
_entity_poly.pdbx_seq_one_letter_code
_entity_poly.pdbx_strand_id
1 'polypeptide(L)'
;MTVTVCHFPPSTSKWNKIEHRLFSHITMNWRGRPLTSHQVVLNTIAATTTSTRLKVEAALDPGSYPTGIGISRDQLHALPITAHTKHGAWNYSIAPASGTTAPPRADQRAAARTQTLVMLANLRLTGMSSDELSALQARLAPAQEAQAEQRRFVLRGGRRVATTGRSRALLSGSDEVLITVIYLRQVCPQKGCVTCSGSTRSPSARRSKPPGSSWTRRRSASPRPSSATSPEPTTYAPGPPAPTPPRTLRRTRPSSH
;
A
#
# COMPACT_ATOMS: atom_id res chain seq x y z
N MET A 1 11.17 7.83 -24.69
CA MET A 1 10.36 8.70 -23.81
C MET A 1 10.75 8.42 -22.38
N THR A 2 11.17 9.44 -21.63
CA THR A 2 11.55 9.34 -20.21
C THR A 2 10.41 9.90 -19.36
N VAL A 3 10.02 9.20 -18.30
CA VAL A 3 8.96 9.64 -17.38
C VAL A 3 9.60 10.20 -16.12
N THR A 4 9.22 11.41 -15.73
CA THR A 4 9.70 12.04 -14.50
C THR A 4 8.59 12.05 -13.46
N VAL A 5 8.89 11.53 -12.28
CA VAL A 5 7.98 11.44 -11.14
C VAL A 5 8.46 12.39 -10.06
N CYS A 6 7.59 13.35 -9.68
CA CYS A 6 7.85 14.28 -8.59
C CYS A 6 6.75 14.12 -7.54
N HIS A 7 7.15 13.77 -6.32
CA HIS A 7 6.20 13.56 -5.24
C HIS A 7 6.04 14.82 -4.40
N PHE A 8 4.80 15.08 -4.02
CA PHE A 8 4.47 16.05 -2.98
C PHE A 8 4.70 15.44 -1.59
N PRO A 9 5.15 16.22 -0.59
CA PRO A 9 5.19 15.78 0.80
C PRO A 9 3.83 15.27 1.29
N PRO A 10 3.78 14.40 2.31
CA PRO A 10 2.52 14.03 2.93
C PRO A 10 1.79 15.28 3.45
N SER A 11 0.46 15.26 3.37
CA SER A 11 -0.41 16.34 3.84
C SER A 11 -0.31 17.67 3.06
N THR A 12 0.21 17.66 1.83
CA THR A 12 0.25 18.86 0.97
C THR A 12 -0.75 18.85 -0.19
N SER A 13 -1.83 18.07 -0.10
CA SER A 13 -2.95 18.07 -1.06
C SER A 13 -3.50 19.48 -1.31
N LYS A 14 -3.48 20.34 -0.27
CA LYS A 14 -3.82 21.77 -0.34
C LYS A 14 -3.14 22.52 -1.49
N TRP A 15 -1.92 22.10 -1.84
CA TRP A 15 -1.09 22.74 -2.85
C TRP A 15 -1.15 22.03 -4.21
N ASN A 16 -1.81 20.87 -4.29
CA ASN A 16 -2.02 20.18 -5.55
C ASN A 16 -3.11 20.88 -6.36
N LYS A 17 -2.67 21.64 -7.38
CA LYS A 17 -3.58 22.39 -8.26
C LYS A 17 -4.58 21.49 -8.99
N ILE A 18 -4.23 20.23 -9.28
CA ILE A 18 -5.14 19.29 -9.94
C ILE A 18 -6.31 18.96 -9.00
N GLU A 19 -6.02 18.66 -7.74
CA GLU A 19 -7.07 18.37 -6.75
C GLU A 19 -8.03 19.56 -6.57
N HIS A 20 -7.48 20.76 -6.42
CA HIS A 20 -8.30 21.96 -6.17
C HIS A 20 -9.01 22.51 -7.39
N ARG A 21 -8.45 22.38 -8.60
CA ARG A 21 -9.01 22.98 -9.81
C ARG A 21 -9.82 21.99 -10.64
N LEU A 22 -9.45 20.72 -10.66
CA LEU A 22 -10.12 19.70 -11.46
C LEU A 22 -11.09 18.87 -10.61
N PHE A 23 -10.59 18.17 -9.59
CA PHE A 23 -11.42 17.20 -8.85
C PHE A 23 -12.56 17.85 -8.07
N SER A 24 -12.34 19.04 -7.50
CA SER A 24 -13.41 19.81 -6.82
C SER A 24 -14.63 20.04 -7.73
N HIS A 25 -14.41 20.45 -8.98
CA HIS A 25 -15.48 20.72 -9.95
C HIS A 25 -16.12 19.43 -10.48
N ILE A 26 -15.34 18.37 -10.68
CA ILE A 26 -15.88 17.05 -11.02
C ILE A 26 -16.83 16.56 -9.92
N THR A 27 -16.43 16.66 -8.65
CA THR A 27 -17.28 16.27 -7.51
C THR A 27 -18.57 17.10 -7.44
N MET A 28 -18.51 18.41 -7.70
CA MET A 28 -19.72 19.25 -7.77
C MET A 28 -20.66 18.81 -8.88
N ASN A 29 -20.13 18.49 -10.07
CA ASN A 29 -20.91 18.01 -11.20
C ASN A 29 -21.59 16.65 -10.94
N TRP A 30 -21.03 15.83 -10.05
CA TRP A 30 -21.59 14.52 -9.68
C TRP A 30 -22.71 14.62 -8.66
N ARG A 31 -22.89 15.77 -8.01
CA ARG A 31 -23.85 15.91 -6.91
C ARG A 31 -25.28 15.61 -7.39
N GLY A 32 -25.90 14.62 -6.77
CA GLY A 32 -27.27 14.19 -7.11
C GLY A 32 -27.40 13.38 -8.40
N ARG A 33 -26.28 12.97 -9.03
CA ARG A 33 -26.28 12.16 -10.25
C ARG A 33 -25.82 10.74 -9.94
N PRO A 34 -26.67 9.71 -10.14
CA PRO A 34 -26.25 8.34 -9.94
C PRO A 34 -25.25 7.91 -11.03
N LEU A 35 -24.08 7.44 -10.63
CA LEU A 35 -22.98 7.00 -11.52
C LEU A 35 -23.17 5.53 -11.92
N THR A 36 -24.21 5.26 -12.72
CA THR A 36 -24.67 3.88 -13.01
C THR A 36 -23.88 3.17 -14.11
N SER A 37 -23.08 3.89 -14.91
CA SER A 37 -22.27 3.31 -15.98
C SER A 37 -20.99 4.10 -16.23
N HIS A 38 -20.00 3.46 -16.87
CA HIS A 38 -18.76 4.13 -17.27
C HIS A 38 -19.03 5.33 -18.20
N GLN A 39 -20.00 5.22 -19.10
CA GLN A 39 -20.38 6.32 -19.99
C GLN A 39 -20.91 7.52 -19.21
N VAL A 40 -21.74 7.29 -18.19
CA VAL A 40 -22.26 8.37 -17.32
C VAL A 40 -21.11 9.05 -16.59
N VAL A 41 -20.14 8.28 -16.08
CA VAL A 41 -18.95 8.83 -15.42
C VAL A 41 -18.15 9.72 -16.39
N LEU A 42 -17.80 9.20 -17.57
CA LEU A 42 -17.02 9.93 -18.58
C LEU A 42 -17.72 11.21 -19.03
N ASN A 43 -19.01 11.11 -19.38
CA ASN A 43 -19.79 12.28 -19.81
C ASN A 43 -19.86 13.34 -18.72
N THR A 44 -19.94 12.94 -17.45
CA THR A 44 -20.05 13.90 -16.35
C THR A 44 -18.71 14.56 -16.02
N ILE A 45 -17.59 13.85 -16.21
CA ILE A 45 -16.24 14.43 -16.12
C ILE A 45 -16.00 15.39 -17.30
N ALA A 46 -16.29 14.97 -18.53
CA ALA A 46 -16.09 15.78 -19.73
C ALA A 46 -16.96 17.05 -19.74
N ALA A 47 -18.14 16.99 -19.13
CA ALA A 47 -19.01 18.15 -18.95
C ALA A 47 -18.49 19.16 -17.91
N THR A 48 -17.39 18.88 -17.19
CA THR A 48 -16.79 19.82 -16.24
C THR A 48 -16.19 21.02 -16.96
N THR A 49 -16.84 22.17 -16.78
CA THR A 49 -16.39 23.47 -17.28
C THR A 49 -16.47 24.50 -16.16
N THR A 50 -15.61 25.51 -16.20
CA THR A 50 -15.58 26.62 -15.23
C THR A 50 -15.62 27.96 -15.95
N SER A 51 -15.99 29.03 -15.24
CA SER A 51 -15.94 30.41 -15.75
C SER A 51 -14.54 30.83 -16.21
N THR A 52 -13.50 30.19 -15.66
CA THR A 52 -12.09 30.35 -16.06
C THR A 52 -11.67 29.45 -17.23
N ARG A 53 -12.63 28.90 -17.99
CA ARG A 53 -12.45 28.08 -19.19
C ARG A 53 -11.64 26.78 -18.97
N LEU A 54 -11.76 26.13 -17.81
CA LEU A 54 -11.29 24.74 -17.69
C LEU A 54 -12.06 23.87 -18.68
N LYS A 55 -11.34 23.12 -19.51
CA LYS A 55 -11.87 22.05 -20.36
C LYS A 55 -11.27 20.73 -19.91
N VAL A 56 -12.11 19.71 -19.81
CA VAL A 56 -11.72 18.38 -19.35
C VAL A 56 -12.07 17.37 -20.42
N GLU A 57 -11.09 16.57 -20.80
CA GLU A 57 -11.30 15.42 -21.67
C GLU A 57 -11.20 14.16 -20.82
N ALA A 58 -12.10 13.21 -21.07
CA ALA A 58 -12.14 11.94 -20.37
C ALA A 58 -12.38 10.83 -21.39
N ALA A 59 -11.57 9.78 -21.32
CA ALA A 59 -11.69 8.61 -22.17
C ALA A 59 -11.67 7.34 -21.30
N LEU A 60 -12.37 6.30 -21.76
CA LEU A 60 -12.24 4.97 -21.16
C LEU A 60 -10.91 4.38 -21.61
N ASP A 61 -10.10 3.90 -20.65
CA ASP A 61 -8.99 3.01 -20.96
C ASP A 61 -9.49 1.56 -20.90
N PRO A 62 -9.61 0.84 -22.03
CA PRO A 62 -10.01 -0.56 -22.06
C PRO A 62 -8.86 -1.52 -21.66
N GLY A 63 -7.68 -0.98 -21.35
CA GLY A 63 -6.53 -1.75 -20.91
C GLY A 63 -6.86 -2.65 -19.72
N SER A 64 -6.50 -3.93 -19.85
CA SER A 64 -6.57 -4.87 -18.74
C SER A 64 -5.27 -4.79 -17.95
N TYR A 65 -5.36 -4.27 -16.72
CA TYR A 65 -4.23 -4.19 -15.80
C TYR A 65 -4.40 -5.26 -14.72
N PRO A 66 -3.71 -6.42 -14.83
CA PRO A 66 -3.84 -7.46 -13.83
C PRO A 66 -3.40 -6.91 -12.48
N THR A 67 -4.24 -7.08 -11.47
CA THR A 67 -3.92 -6.68 -10.10
C THR A 67 -3.13 -7.78 -9.41
N GLY A 68 -2.31 -7.43 -8.41
CA GLY A 68 -1.54 -8.41 -7.65
C GLY A 68 -0.35 -9.02 -8.39
N ILE A 69 0.18 -8.32 -9.40
CA ILE A 69 1.46 -8.70 -10.02
C ILE A 69 2.55 -8.53 -8.96
N GLY A 70 3.07 -9.65 -8.47
CA GLY A 70 4.25 -9.65 -7.62
C GLY A 70 5.49 -9.30 -8.45
N ILE A 71 6.09 -8.15 -8.17
CA ILE A 71 7.36 -7.70 -8.76
C ILE A 71 8.47 -8.10 -7.77
N SER A 72 9.50 -8.81 -8.23
CA SER A 72 10.64 -9.18 -7.39
C SER A 72 11.52 -7.96 -7.10
N ARG A 73 12.36 -8.04 -6.06
CA ARG A 73 13.34 -6.98 -5.77
C ARG A 73 14.30 -6.78 -6.94
N ASP A 74 14.78 -7.87 -7.54
CA ASP A 74 15.73 -7.81 -8.66
C ASP A 74 15.11 -7.12 -9.86
N GLN A 75 13.83 -7.37 -10.13
CA GLN A 75 13.08 -6.68 -11.19
C GLN A 75 12.94 -5.19 -10.90
N LEU A 76 12.65 -4.82 -9.65
CA LEU A 76 12.56 -3.42 -9.26
C LEU A 76 13.93 -2.71 -9.36
N HIS A 77 15.00 -3.39 -8.97
CA HIS A 77 16.38 -2.88 -9.07
C HIS A 77 16.88 -2.78 -10.51
N ALA A 78 16.38 -3.62 -11.42
CA ALA A 78 16.73 -3.59 -12.83
C ALA A 78 16.08 -2.42 -13.59
N LEU A 79 15.13 -1.71 -12.98
CA LEU A 79 14.52 -0.54 -13.62
C LEU A 79 15.55 0.59 -13.76
N PRO A 80 15.62 1.26 -14.92
CA PRO A 80 16.55 2.37 -15.15
C PRO A 80 16.02 3.65 -14.49
N ILE A 81 16.00 3.66 -13.15
CA ILE A 81 15.55 4.76 -12.31
C ILE A 81 16.75 5.63 -11.93
N THR A 82 16.69 6.90 -12.27
CA THR A 82 17.68 7.90 -11.88
C THR A 82 17.06 8.85 -10.85
N ALA A 83 17.55 8.81 -9.62
CA ALA A 83 17.15 9.73 -8.56
C ALA A 83 17.61 11.17 -8.86
N HIS A 84 16.78 12.16 -8.53
CA HIS A 84 17.13 13.57 -8.73
C HIS A 84 18.10 14.08 -7.66
N THR A 85 18.88 15.11 -7.99
CA THR A 85 19.83 15.73 -7.04
C THR A 85 19.14 16.37 -5.84
N LYS A 86 17.92 16.91 -6.04
CA LYS A 86 17.08 17.48 -4.98
C LYS A 86 15.94 16.52 -4.66
N HIS A 87 15.83 16.11 -3.40
CA HIS A 87 14.82 15.17 -2.91
C HIS A 87 14.81 13.83 -3.68
N GLY A 88 15.98 13.28 -4.04
CA GLY A 88 16.09 12.06 -4.85
C GLY A 88 15.46 10.80 -4.25
N ALA A 89 15.22 10.77 -2.94
CA ALA A 89 14.43 9.71 -2.30
C ALA A 89 12.94 9.74 -2.71
N TRP A 90 12.48 10.83 -3.31
CA TRP A 90 11.09 11.10 -3.67
C TRP A 90 10.98 11.35 -5.17
N ASN A 91 11.91 12.10 -5.75
CA ASN A 91 11.85 12.53 -7.14
C ASN A 91 12.85 11.74 -7.98
N TYR A 92 12.37 11.17 -9.08
CA TYR A 92 13.18 10.33 -9.94
C TYR A 92 12.67 10.32 -11.37
N SER A 93 13.54 9.94 -12.31
CA SER A 93 13.21 9.75 -13.71
C SER A 93 13.39 8.28 -14.09
N ILE A 94 12.43 7.72 -14.81
CA ILE A 94 12.46 6.38 -15.37
C ILE A 94 12.74 6.51 -16.87
N ALA A 95 13.88 6.01 -17.29
CA ALA A 95 14.23 5.91 -18.71
C ALA A 95 13.49 4.71 -19.37
N PRO A 96 13.30 4.70 -20.69
CA PRO A 96 12.74 3.53 -21.36
C PRO A 96 13.73 2.36 -21.22
N ALA A 97 13.25 1.24 -20.67
CA ALA A 97 14.06 0.02 -20.59
C ALA A 97 13.93 -0.77 -21.90
N SER A 98 15.06 -1.10 -22.54
CA SER A 98 15.10 -1.96 -23.74
C SER A 98 14.93 -3.45 -23.41
N GLY A 99 14.81 -3.81 -22.13
CA GLY A 99 14.84 -5.18 -21.64
C GLY A 99 13.45 -5.77 -21.44
N THR A 100 13.04 -6.62 -22.38
CA THR A 100 11.86 -7.51 -22.29
C THR A 100 12.13 -8.70 -21.37
N THR A 101 12.46 -8.48 -20.09
CA THR A 101 12.34 -9.59 -19.13
C THR A 101 10.93 -9.55 -18.57
N ALA A 102 10.01 -10.17 -19.30
CA ALA A 102 8.64 -10.31 -18.84
C ALA A 102 8.64 -10.94 -17.44
N PRO A 103 7.83 -10.43 -16.49
CA PRO A 103 7.80 -11.01 -15.17
C PRO A 103 7.40 -12.48 -15.26
N PRO A 104 8.02 -13.35 -14.43
CA PRO A 104 7.69 -14.77 -14.46
C PRO A 104 6.20 -14.90 -14.21
N ARG A 105 5.55 -15.70 -15.06
CA ARG A 105 4.10 -15.89 -15.00
C ARG A 105 3.71 -16.55 -13.67
N ALA A 106 2.45 -16.42 -13.29
CA ALA A 106 1.98 -16.89 -11.97
C ALA A 106 2.15 -18.42 -11.80
N ASP A 107 1.97 -19.19 -12.87
CA ASP A 107 2.24 -20.62 -13.00
C ASP A 107 3.73 -20.94 -12.79
N GLN A 108 4.65 -20.20 -13.40
CA GLN A 108 6.09 -20.39 -13.23
C GLN A 108 6.52 -20.16 -11.78
N ARG A 109 5.97 -19.11 -11.14
CA ARG A 109 6.20 -18.84 -9.71
C ARG A 109 5.63 -19.95 -8.82
N ALA A 110 4.45 -20.47 -9.16
CA ALA A 110 3.85 -21.59 -8.44
C ALA A 110 4.70 -22.87 -8.57
N ALA A 111 5.19 -23.17 -9.77
CA ALA A 111 6.07 -24.32 -10.02
C ALA A 111 7.40 -24.21 -9.25
N ALA A 112 8.06 -23.05 -9.28
CA ALA A 112 9.30 -22.81 -8.54
C ALA A 112 9.09 -22.96 -7.02
N ARG A 113 7.95 -22.49 -6.50
CA ARG A 113 7.57 -22.69 -5.09
C ARG A 113 7.39 -24.16 -4.76
N THR A 114 6.65 -24.91 -5.58
CA THR A 114 6.46 -26.35 -5.39
C THR A 114 7.80 -27.09 -5.38
N GLN A 115 8.69 -26.79 -6.33
CA GLN A 115 10.02 -27.39 -6.38
C GLN A 115 10.83 -27.09 -5.12
N THR A 116 10.77 -25.85 -4.61
CA THR A 116 11.42 -25.47 -3.35
C THR A 116 10.86 -26.27 -2.17
N LEU A 117 9.54 -26.42 -2.08
CA LEU A 117 8.92 -27.22 -1.00
C LEU A 117 9.33 -28.69 -1.05
N VAL A 118 9.45 -29.27 -2.25
CA VAL A 118 9.97 -30.64 -2.43
C VAL A 118 11.41 -30.75 -1.94
N MET A 119 12.27 -29.79 -2.28
CA MET A 119 13.65 -29.76 -1.78
C MET A 119 13.70 -29.65 -0.26
N LEU A 120 12.85 -28.81 0.33
CA LEU A 120 12.74 -28.60 1.76
C LEU A 120 12.22 -29.84 2.52
N ALA A 121 11.43 -30.70 1.88
CA ALA A 121 10.92 -31.95 2.45
C ALA A 121 11.99 -33.06 2.57
N ASN A 122 13.22 -32.82 2.13
CA ASN A 122 14.30 -33.80 2.18
C ASN A 122 14.61 -34.26 3.62
N LEU A 123 14.80 -35.57 3.80
CA LEU A 123 15.21 -36.21 5.06
C LEU A 123 16.40 -35.51 5.74
N ARG A 124 17.35 -34.94 5.00
CA ARG A 124 18.49 -34.25 5.63
C ARG A 124 18.12 -32.91 6.27
N LEU A 125 17.04 -32.28 5.82
CA LEU A 125 16.55 -31.00 6.34
C LEU A 125 15.46 -31.21 7.39
N THR A 126 14.54 -32.14 7.13
CA THR A 126 13.41 -32.44 8.03
C THR A 126 13.75 -33.49 9.07
N GLY A 127 14.80 -34.31 8.86
CA GLY A 127 15.14 -35.55 9.59
C GLY A 127 13.97 -36.42 9.96
N MET A 128 13.02 -36.51 9.03
CA MET A 128 11.88 -37.42 9.02
C MET A 128 11.80 -38.04 7.63
N SER A 129 11.31 -39.27 7.53
CA SER A 129 11.01 -39.87 6.23
C SER A 129 9.87 -39.12 5.54
N SER A 130 9.71 -39.31 4.23
CA SER A 130 8.57 -38.72 3.50
C SER A 130 7.22 -39.18 4.07
N ASP A 131 7.15 -40.43 4.54
CA ASP A 131 5.92 -41.00 5.09
C ASP A 131 5.60 -40.43 6.48
N GLU A 132 6.63 -40.27 7.32
CA GLU A 132 6.48 -39.63 8.63
C GLU A 132 6.06 -38.17 8.50
N LEU A 133 6.65 -37.44 7.55
CA LEU A 133 6.28 -36.06 7.25
C LEU A 133 4.83 -35.98 6.72
N SER A 134 4.43 -36.88 5.82
CA SER A 134 3.08 -36.96 5.28
C SER A 134 2.05 -37.24 6.38
N ALA A 135 2.33 -38.20 7.27
CA ALA A 135 1.49 -38.52 8.42
C ALA A 135 1.36 -37.32 9.38
N LEU A 136 2.45 -36.59 9.62
CA LEU A 136 2.43 -35.38 10.44
C LEU A 136 1.58 -34.27 9.80
N GLN A 137 1.75 -34.04 8.50
CA GLN A 137 0.97 -33.06 7.74
C GLN A 137 -0.53 -33.41 7.77
N ALA A 138 -0.88 -34.67 7.51
CA ALA A 138 -2.26 -35.16 7.53
C ALA A 138 -2.94 -34.94 8.89
N ARG A 139 -2.17 -35.04 10.00
CA ARG A 139 -2.68 -34.83 11.35
C ARG A 139 -2.80 -33.36 11.74
N LEU A 140 -1.80 -32.54 11.41
CA LEU A 140 -1.71 -31.16 11.91
C LEU A 140 -2.38 -30.13 11.00
N ALA A 141 -2.29 -30.27 9.68
CA ALA A 141 -2.80 -29.27 8.75
C ALA A 141 -4.33 -29.04 8.93
N PRO A 142 -5.19 -30.07 8.99
CA PRO A 142 -6.63 -29.85 9.18
C PRO A 142 -6.95 -29.18 10.53
N ALA A 143 -6.26 -29.58 11.60
CA ALA A 143 -6.46 -29.02 12.93
C ALA A 143 -6.05 -27.53 13.01
N GLN A 144 -4.93 -27.17 12.39
CA GLN A 144 -4.43 -25.79 12.35
C GLN A 144 -5.32 -24.90 11.46
N GLU A 145 -5.79 -25.42 10.32
CA GLU A 145 -6.74 -24.72 9.44
C GLU A 145 -8.06 -24.43 10.17
N ALA A 146 -8.61 -25.41 10.89
CA ALA A 146 -9.81 -25.23 11.71
C ALA A 146 -9.63 -24.15 12.78
N GLN A 147 -8.49 -24.14 13.50
CA GLN A 147 -8.18 -23.10 14.48
C GLN A 147 -8.00 -21.72 13.84
N ALA A 148 -7.36 -21.64 12.68
CA ALA A 148 -7.18 -20.40 11.95
C ALA A 148 -8.52 -19.82 11.49
N GLU A 149 -9.43 -20.66 10.99
CA GLU A 149 -10.77 -20.23 10.58
C GLU A 149 -11.63 -19.82 11.78
N GLN A 150 -11.55 -20.53 12.90
CA GLN A 150 -12.24 -20.12 14.14
C GLN A 150 -11.77 -18.75 14.61
N ARG A 151 -10.46 -18.49 14.61
CA ARG A 151 -9.93 -17.16 14.93
C ARG A 151 -10.45 -16.09 13.98
N ARG A 152 -10.47 -16.37 12.68
CA ARG A 152 -11.01 -15.44 11.66
C ARG A 152 -12.51 -15.21 11.85
N PHE A 153 -13.28 -16.23 12.22
CA PHE A 153 -14.70 -16.12 12.52
C PHE A 153 -14.93 -15.16 13.70
N VAL A 154 -14.21 -15.37 14.81
CA VAL A 154 -14.29 -14.50 16.00
C VAL A 154 -13.90 -13.07 15.65
N LEU A 155 -12.78 -12.87 14.93
CA LEU A 155 -12.33 -11.53 14.52
C LEU A 155 -13.28 -10.84 13.54
N ARG A 156 -13.95 -11.60 12.65
CA ARG A 156 -14.96 -11.05 11.74
C ARG A 156 -16.32 -10.84 12.42
N GLY A 157 -16.57 -11.44 13.57
CA GLY A 157 -17.87 -11.40 14.25
C GLY A 157 -18.97 -12.19 13.53
N GLY A 158 -18.63 -13.17 12.69
CA GLY A 158 -19.63 -13.93 11.94
C GLY A 158 -19.10 -14.75 10.77
N ARG A 159 -20.05 -15.40 10.06
CA ARG A 159 -19.78 -16.29 8.93
C ARG A 159 -19.14 -15.52 7.78
N ARG A 160 -18.25 -16.20 7.05
CA ARG A 160 -17.67 -15.67 5.81
C ARG A 160 -18.77 -15.32 4.80
N VAL A 161 -18.72 -14.11 4.27
CA VAL A 161 -19.42 -13.72 3.04
C VAL A 161 -18.47 -13.99 1.86
N ALA A 162 -18.94 -14.72 0.86
CA ALA A 162 -18.14 -15.02 -0.33
C ALA A 162 -17.95 -13.73 -1.14
N THR A 163 -16.72 -13.22 -1.19
CA THR A 163 -16.33 -12.16 -2.12
C THR A 163 -15.74 -12.81 -3.37
N THR A 164 -16.23 -12.46 -4.55
CA THR A 164 -15.58 -12.79 -5.82
C THR A 164 -14.20 -12.13 -5.85
N GLY A 165 -13.14 -12.93 -5.97
CA GLY A 165 -11.79 -12.41 -6.26
C GLY A 165 -10.75 -12.36 -5.14
N ARG A 166 -10.87 -13.12 -4.04
CA ARG A 166 -9.78 -13.16 -3.03
C ARG A 166 -8.73 -14.24 -3.32
N SER A 167 -7.47 -13.82 -3.26
CA SER A 167 -6.28 -14.65 -3.41
C SER A 167 -6.31 -15.87 -2.48
N ARG A 168 -6.08 -17.04 -3.06
CA ARG A 168 -5.77 -18.27 -2.32
C ARG A 168 -4.50 -18.00 -1.49
N ALA A 169 -4.44 -18.56 -0.28
CA ALA A 169 -3.23 -18.48 0.53
C ALA A 169 -2.03 -19.00 -0.30
N LEU A 170 -0.90 -18.30 -0.22
CA LEU A 170 0.30 -18.64 -1.00
C LEU A 170 0.84 -20.03 -0.62
N LEU A 171 0.66 -20.41 0.65
CA LEU A 171 1.07 -21.69 1.22
C LEU A 171 -0.18 -22.47 1.67
N SER A 172 -0.18 -23.79 1.50
CA SER A 172 -1.20 -24.69 2.05
C SER A 172 -0.95 -24.93 3.55
N GLY A 173 -1.94 -25.47 4.28
CA GLY A 173 -1.72 -25.89 5.67
C GLY A 173 -0.59 -26.92 5.81
N SER A 174 -0.44 -27.83 4.86
CA SER A 174 0.67 -28.80 4.84
C SER A 174 2.03 -28.13 4.60
N ASP A 175 2.08 -27.09 3.78
CA ASP A 175 3.30 -26.31 3.53
C ASP A 175 3.73 -25.57 4.80
N GLU A 176 2.77 -25.02 5.57
CA GLU A 176 3.03 -24.34 6.85
C GLU A 176 3.62 -25.31 7.89
N VAL A 177 3.12 -26.54 7.96
CA VAL A 177 3.68 -27.60 8.83
C VAL A 177 5.13 -27.91 8.47
N LEU A 178 5.43 -28.09 7.18
CA LEU A 178 6.80 -28.36 6.70
C LEU A 178 7.76 -27.22 7.08
N ILE A 179 7.37 -25.98 6.80
CA ILE A 179 8.18 -24.80 7.13
C ILE A 179 8.41 -24.70 8.63
N THR A 180 7.39 -25.03 9.44
CA THR A 180 7.50 -25.04 10.91
C THR A 180 8.51 -26.09 11.40
N VAL A 181 8.50 -27.30 10.83
CA VAL A 181 9.49 -28.35 11.17
C VAL A 181 10.91 -27.88 10.89
N ILE A 182 11.14 -27.30 9.71
CA ILE A 182 12.47 -26.79 9.30
C ILE A 182 12.92 -25.65 10.21
N TYR A 183 12.00 -24.75 10.56
CA TYR A 183 12.27 -23.67 11.50
C TYR A 183 12.68 -24.19 12.88
N LEU A 184 11.93 -25.17 13.43
CA LEU A 184 12.23 -25.76 14.73
C LEU A 184 13.56 -26.51 14.76
N ARG A 185 13.98 -27.08 13.63
CA ARG A 185 15.29 -27.74 13.49
C ARG A 185 16.46 -26.78 13.30
N GLN A 186 16.20 -25.47 13.24
CA GLN A 186 17.21 -24.42 13.05
C GLN A 186 18.10 -24.60 11.81
N VAL A 187 17.66 -25.39 10.83
CA VAL A 187 18.43 -25.67 9.61
C VAL A 187 18.57 -24.42 8.73
N CYS A 188 17.66 -23.46 8.89
CA CYS A 188 17.75 -22.14 8.26
C CYS A 188 17.64 -21.03 9.32
N PRO A 189 18.63 -20.13 9.46
CA PRO A 189 18.45 -18.93 10.27
C PRO A 189 17.32 -18.08 9.67
N GLN A 190 16.55 -17.43 10.55
CA GLN A 190 15.31 -16.70 10.31
C GLN A 190 15.28 -15.78 9.06
N LYS A 191 16.45 -15.35 8.57
CA LYS A 191 16.63 -14.52 7.36
C LYS A 191 16.38 -15.26 6.05
N GLY A 192 16.55 -16.58 5.98
CA GLY A 192 16.30 -17.39 4.77
C GLY A 192 14.83 -17.82 4.58
N CYS A 193 14.02 -17.79 5.64
CA CYS A 193 12.61 -18.20 5.58
C CYS A 193 11.68 -17.05 5.10
N VAL A 194 12.12 -15.79 5.26
CA VAL A 194 11.39 -14.60 4.79
C VAL A 194 11.42 -14.46 3.27
N THR A 195 12.50 -14.92 2.62
CA THR A 195 12.60 -14.97 1.15
C THR A 195 11.65 -15.98 0.50
N CYS A 196 11.25 -17.04 1.21
CA CYS A 196 10.26 -18.01 0.71
C CYS A 196 8.80 -17.62 1.02
N SER A 197 8.56 -16.75 2.01
CA SER A 197 7.20 -16.44 2.50
C SER A 197 6.58 -15.17 1.92
N GLY A 198 7.32 -14.37 1.13
CA GLY A 198 6.76 -13.26 0.35
C GLY A 198 5.92 -12.24 1.15
N SER A 199 6.06 -12.21 2.48
CA SER A 199 5.24 -11.41 3.38
C SER A 199 6.12 -10.43 4.12
N THR A 200 6.11 -9.16 3.69
CA THR A 200 6.43 -8.05 4.58
C THR A 200 5.36 -7.94 5.64
N ARG A 201 5.62 -8.52 6.81
CA ARG A 201 4.95 -8.15 8.06
C ARG A 201 5.99 -7.74 9.09
N SER A 202 5.94 -6.47 9.48
CA SER A 202 6.76 -5.88 10.53
C SER A 202 6.71 -6.68 11.84
N PRO A 203 7.78 -6.71 12.64
CA PRO A 203 7.83 -7.46 13.89
C PRO A 203 7.06 -6.73 14.99
N SER A 204 5.75 -6.98 15.09
CA SER A 204 5.02 -6.76 16.34
C SER A 204 5.05 -8.06 17.16
N ALA A 205 6.21 -8.35 17.72
CA ALA A 205 6.35 -9.35 18.77
C ALA A 205 5.60 -8.87 20.02
N ARG A 206 4.29 -9.14 20.08
CA ARG A 206 3.55 -9.05 21.33
C ARG A 206 3.80 -10.35 22.09
N ARG A 207 4.86 -10.32 22.90
CA ARG A 207 5.23 -11.34 23.89
C ARG A 207 4.00 -11.62 24.77
N SER A 208 3.38 -12.79 24.63
CA SER A 208 2.43 -13.30 25.60
C SER A 208 3.19 -13.58 26.90
N LYS A 209 2.87 -12.84 27.97
CA LYS A 209 3.29 -13.15 29.34
C LYS A 209 2.37 -14.26 29.89
N PRO A 210 2.88 -15.22 30.68
CA PRO A 210 2.06 -16.25 31.32
C PRO A 210 1.25 -15.64 32.49
N PRO A 211 0.15 -16.30 32.91
CA PRO A 211 -0.79 -15.75 33.90
C PRO A 211 -0.22 -15.90 35.32
N GLY A 212 -0.38 -14.85 36.14
CA GLY A 212 -0.05 -14.87 37.57
C GLY A 212 1.07 -13.91 37.96
N SER A 213 0.72 -12.63 38.17
CA SER A 213 1.36 -11.75 39.17
C SER A 213 0.67 -10.38 39.13
N SER A 214 -0.22 -10.18 40.10
CA SER A 214 -0.79 -8.89 40.46
C SER A 214 0.25 -8.04 41.14
N TRP A 215 0.60 -6.87 40.59
CA TRP A 215 1.08 -5.75 41.40
C TRP A 215 0.67 -4.41 40.78
N THR A 216 -0.02 -3.65 41.63
CA THR A 216 -0.57 -2.30 41.45
C THR A 216 0.54 -1.28 41.17
N ARG A 217 0.37 -0.44 40.15
CA ARG A 217 1.30 0.65 39.85
C ARG A 217 0.83 1.94 40.51
N ARG A 218 1.43 2.26 41.66
CA ARG A 218 1.44 3.61 42.25
C ARG A 218 2.09 4.57 41.23
N ARG A 219 1.41 5.67 40.90
CA ARG A 219 2.02 6.82 40.20
C ARG A 219 2.81 7.63 41.22
N SER A 220 4.09 7.85 40.95
CA SER A 220 4.89 8.92 41.55
C SER A 220 5.54 9.73 40.42
N ALA A 221 5.53 11.05 40.62
CA ALA A 221 5.90 12.09 39.67
C ALA A 221 7.42 12.40 39.69
N SER A 222 7.94 12.83 38.53
CA SER A 222 8.98 13.85 38.24
C SER A 222 10.34 13.82 38.99
N PRO A 223 11.48 14.28 38.40
CA PRO A 223 11.61 15.55 37.67
C PRO A 223 12.50 15.58 36.40
N ARG A 224 12.38 16.71 35.70
CA ARG A 224 13.20 17.20 34.57
C ARG A 224 14.69 17.32 34.91
N PRO A 225 15.55 17.40 33.88
CA PRO A 225 16.62 18.39 33.87
C PRO A 225 16.47 19.40 32.71
N SER A 226 16.84 20.64 33.02
CA SER A 226 16.80 21.85 32.19
C SER A 226 18.17 22.18 31.57
N SER A 227 18.15 23.17 30.66
CA SER A 227 19.22 24.02 30.09
C SER A 227 19.81 23.52 28.75
N ALA A 228 19.42 24.19 27.66
CA ALA A 228 20.14 25.27 26.93
C ALA A 228 20.60 24.69 25.57
N THR A 229 20.21 25.19 24.40
CA THR A 229 20.44 26.54 23.86
C THR A 229 19.44 26.81 22.73
N SER A 230 18.82 27.99 22.73
CA SER A 230 17.94 28.49 21.65
C SER A 230 18.76 29.00 20.45
N PRO A 231 18.30 28.80 19.21
CA PRO A 231 18.56 29.75 18.13
C PRO A 231 17.35 30.68 17.91
N GLU A 232 17.67 31.93 17.61
CA GLU A 232 16.79 33.10 17.44
C GLU A 232 15.64 32.92 16.43
N PRO A 233 14.54 33.69 16.57
CA PRO A 233 13.50 33.75 15.55
C PRO A 233 13.98 34.57 14.36
N THR A 234 14.15 33.94 13.20
CA THR A 234 14.28 34.66 11.92
C THR A 234 12.99 35.45 11.66
N THR A 235 13.09 36.77 11.77
CA THR A 235 12.09 37.74 11.33
C THR A 235 11.82 37.55 9.84
N TYR A 236 10.64 37.04 9.48
CA TYR A 236 10.17 37.06 8.09
C TYR A 236 9.59 38.45 7.80
N ALA A 237 10.22 39.19 6.89
CA ALA A 237 9.71 40.48 6.44
C ALA A 237 8.35 40.31 5.75
N PRO A 238 7.35 41.19 6.01
CA PRO A 238 6.09 41.15 5.28
C PRO A 238 6.34 41.55 3.81
N GLY A 239 5.91 40.68 2.89
CA GLY A 239 5.91 40.98 1.45
C GLY A 239 4.99 42.16 1.10
N PRO A 240 5.18 42.81 -0.05
CA PRO A 240 4.48 44.04 -0.42
C PRO A 240 2.96 43.81 -0.52
N PRO A 241 2.13 44.83 -0.17
CA PRO A 241 0.68 44.71 -0.19
C PRO A 241 0.14 44.56 -1.63
N ALA A 242 -0.92 43.77 -1.76
CA ALA A 242 -1.62 43.52 -3.01
C ALA A 242 -2.16 44.83 -3.64
N PRO A 243 -2.17 44.96 -4.98
CA PRO A 243 -2.70 46.14 -5.65
C PRO A 243 -4.20 46.28 -5.43
N THR A 244 -4.61 47.52 -5.13
CA THR A 244 -5.98 47.98 -4.90
C THR A 244 -6.88 47.72 -6.12
N PRO A 245 -8.12 47.22 -5.95
CA PRO A 245 -9.05 47.08 -7.06
C PRO A 245 -9.52 48.46 -7.57
N PRO A 246 -9.78 48.62 -8.89
CA PRO A 246 -10.23 49.88 -9.45
C PRO A 246 -11.64 50.24 -8.94
N ARG A 247 -11.75 51.51 -8.57
CA ARG A 247 -12.93 52.24 -8.10
C ARG A 247 -14.11 52.06 -9.07
N THR A 248 -15.17 51.41 -8.59
CA THR A 248 -16.44 51.28 -9.33
C THR A 248 -17.08 52.66 -9.53
N LEU A 249 -17.07 53.13 -10.77
CA LEU A 249 -17.88 54.27 -11.21
C LEU A 249 -19.35 53.89 -11.09
N ARG A 250 -20.02 54.59 -10.18
CA ARG A 250 -21.47 54.57 -9.94
C ARG A 250 -22.18 55.02 -11.22
N ARG A 251 -22.75 54.09 -11.98
CA ARG A 251 -23.65 54.41 -13.10
C ARG A 251 -25.09 54.39 -12.59
N THR A 252 -25.66 55.58 -12.52
CA THR A 252 -27.08 55.88 -12.29
C THR A 252 -27.94 55.21 -13.37
N ARG A 253 -29.02 54.53 -12.96
CA ARG A 253 -30.13 54.16 -13.84
C ARG A 253 -30.92 55.42 -14.22
N PRO A 254 -31.35 55.60 -15.48
CA PRO A 254 -32.52 56.41 -15.77
C PRO A 254 -33.80 55.56 -15.56
N SER A 255 -34.77 56.17 -14.90
CA SER A 255 -36.18 55.75 -14.90
C SER A 255 -36.87 56.18 -16.21
N SER A 256 -38.10 55.66 -16.38
CA SER A 256 -39.16 56.05 -17.32
C SER A 256 -39.17 55.25 -18.62
N HIS A 257 -40.32 54.80 -19.15
CA HIS A 257 -41.73 54.93 -18.76
C HIS A 257 -42.49 53.75 -19.37
#